data_AF-A0A442I450-F1
#
_entry.id   AF-A0A442I450-F1
#
_cell.length_a   1.000
_cell.length_b   1.000
_cell.length_c   1.000
_cell.angle_alpha   90.00
_cell.angle_beta   90.00
_cell.angle_gamma   90.00
#
_symmetry.space_group_name_H-M   'P 1'
#
loop_
_entity.id
_entity.type
_entity.pdbx_description
1 polymer ?
#
loop_
_entity_poly.entity_id
_entity_poly.type
_entity_poly.pdbx_seq_one_letter_code
_entity_poly.pdbx_strand_id
1 'polypeptide(L)' 'MYASSVADYLQANAVDIVQADVCRVGGISEWLKIANLSASFHRTMAPH' A
#
# COMPACT_ATOMS: atom_id res chain seq x y z
N MET A 1 -9.62 17.53 3.73
CA MET A 1 -9.22 16.70 2.58
C MET A 1 -8.59 15.45 3.17
N TYR A 2 -9.26 14.30 3.10
CA TYR A 2 -8.67 13.06 3.64
C TYR A 2 -7.52 12.63 2.74
N ALA A 3 -6.43 12.16 3.34
CA ALA A 3 -5.33 11.59 2.56
C ALA A 3 -5.84 10.36 1.82
N SER A 4 -5.50 10.25 0.53
CA SER A 4 -5.83 9.08 -0.29
C SER A 4 -5.17 7.83 0.28
N SER A 5 -5.93 6.73 0.35
CA SER A 5 -5.43 5.45 0.82
C SER A 5 -4.61 4.75 -0.28
N VAL A 6 -3.84 3.73 0.10
CA VAL A 6 -3.15 2.87 -0.90
C VAL A 6 -4.15 2.22 -1.87
N ALA A 7 -5.34 1.86 -1.39
CA ALA A 7 -6.39 1.26 -2.22
C ALA A 7 -6.82 2.19 -3.36
N ASP A 8 -6.88 3.50 -3.10
CA ASP A 8 -7.31 4.49 -4.09
C ASP A 8 -6.32 4.54 -5.27
N TYR A 9 -5.01 4.49 -4.98
CA TYR A 9 -3.98 4.46 -6.01
C TYR A 9 -3.97 3.15 -6.80
N LEU A 10 -4.20 2.01 -6.12
CA LEU A 10 -4.27 0.70 -6.77
C LEU A 10 -5.48 0.60 -7.71
N GLN A 11 -6.66 1.05 -7.27
CA GLN A 11 -7.88 1.07 -8.07
C GLN A 11 -7.76 2.01 -9.29
N ALA A 12 -7.11 3.15 -9.12
CA ALA A 12 -6.85 4.10 -10.20
C ALA A 12 -5.72 3.64 -11.15
N ASN A 13 -5.08 2.49 -10.89
CA ASN A 13 -3.90 2.02 -11.61
C ASN A 13 -2.77 3.07 -11.67
N ALA A 14 -2.59 3.82 -10.58
CA ALA A 14 -1.72 5.00 -10.54
C ALA A 14 -0.27 4.69 -10.13
N VAL A 15 0.02 3.47 -9.68
CA VAL A 15 1.33 3.06 -9.16
C VAL A 15 1.68 1.63 -9.59
N ASP A 16 2.97 1.40 -9.83
CA ASP A 16 3.52 0.06 -10.13
C ASP A 16 4.15 -0.61 -8.89
N ILE A 17 4.70 0.20 -7.98
CA ILE A 17 5.40 -0.23 -6.76
C ILE A 17 4.76 0.47 -5.55
N VAL A 18 4.43 -0.30 -4.52
CA VAL A 18 3.96 0.22 -3.23
C VAL A 18 5.10 0.20 -2.21
N GLN A 19 5.29 1.31 -1.51
CA GLN A 19 6.36 1.49 -0.51
C GLN A 19 5.81 1.91 0.85
N ALA A 20 5.09 1.00 1.51
CA ALA A 20 4.55 1.26 2.83
C ALA A 20 5.65 1.29 3.90
N ASP A 21 5.69 2.36 4.69
CA ASP A 21 6.53 2.48 5.88
C ASP A 21 5.76 1.99 7.11
N VAL A 22 6.26 0.93 7.76
CA VAL A 22 5.64 0.29 8.93
C VAL A 22 5.38 1.28 10.08
N CYS A 23 6.24 2.28 10.27
CA CYS A 23 6.11 3.30 11.31
C CYS A 23 5.04 4.35 11.00
N ARG A 24 4.62 4.47 9.74
CA ARG A 24 3.65 5.47 9.28
C ARG A 24 2.25 4.91 9.07
N VAL A 25 2.14 3.63 8.71
CA VAL A 25 0.86 3.00 8.35
C VAL A 25 0.13 2.37 9.52
N GLY A 26 0.70 2.38 10.73
CA GLY A 26 0.07 1.82 11.93
C GLY A 26 0.66 0.49 12.43
N GLY A 27 1.92 0.21 12.09
CA GLY A 27 2.64 -0.98 12.54
C GLY A 27 2.52 -2.18 11.60
N ILE A 28 3.09 -3.31 12.04
CA ILE A 28 3.27 -4.50 11.19
C ILE A 28 1.95 -5.09 10.68
N SER A 29 0.89 -5.04 11.48
CA SER A 29 -0.42 -5.58 11.09
C SER A 29 -1.03 -4.80 9.93
N GLU A 30 -0.98 -3.47 9.96
CA GLU A 30 -1.46 -2.63 8.85
C GLU A 30 -0.55 -2.74 7.64
N TRP A 31 0.76 -2.83 7.85
CA TRP A 31 1.72 -3.06 6.77
C TRP A 31 1.42 -4.37 6.02
N LEU A 32 1.11 -5.46 6.72
CA LEU A 32 0.74 -6.74 6.10
C LEU A 32 -0.59 -6.67 5.34
N LYS A 33 -1.56 -5.88 5.79
CA LYS A 33 -2.80 -5.63 5.03
C LYS A 33 -2.49 -4.92 3.71
N ILE A 34 -1.63 -3.89 3.75
CA ILE A 34 -1.18 -3.18 2.54
C ILE A 34 -0.41 -4.12 1.61
N ALA A 35 0.45 -4.99 2.16
CA ALA A 35 1.19 -5.99 1.38
C ALA A 35 0.25 -6.93 0.63
N ASN A 36 -0.72 -7.50 1.34
CA ASN A 36 -1.71 -8.42 0.77
C ASN A 36 -2.60 -7.73 -0.27
N LEU A 37 -3.01 -6.49 -0.01
CA LEU A 37 -3.77 -5.68 -0.96
C LEU A 37 -2.95 -5.39 -2.23
N SER A 38 -1.69 -4.99 -2.09
CA SER A 38 -0.81 -4.73 -3.24
C SER A 38 -0.65 -5.99 -4.10
N ALA A 39 -0.46 -7.15 -3.44
CA ALA A 39 -0.34 -8.44 -4.12
C ALA A 39 -1.63 -8.83 -4.88
N SER A 40 -2.83 -8.54 -4.35
CA SER A 40 -4.09 -8.82 -5.06
C SER A 40 -4.29 -7.97 -6.32
N PHE A 41 -3.59 -6.85 -6.43
CA PHE A 41 -3.53 -6.01 -7.64
C PHE A 41 -2.31 -6.32 -8.52
N HIS A 42 -1.56 -7.38 -8.23
CA HIS A 42 -0.31 -7.73 -8.91
C HIS A 42 0.73 -6.58 -8.88
N ARG A 43 0.77 -5.83 -7.78
CA ARG A 43 1.74 -4.75 -7.56
C ARG A 43 2.85 -5.21 -6.64
N THR A 44 4.07 -4.82 -7.01
CA THR A 44 5.26 -5.11 -6.21
C THR A 44 5.25 -4.26 -4.96
N MET A 45 5.58 -4.89 -3.83
CA MET A 45 5.80 -4.19 -2.57
C MET A 45 7.30 -4.15 -2.29
N ALA A 46 7.84 -2.96 -2.07
CA ALA A 46 9.23 -2.74 -1.67
C ALA A 46 9.24 -1.90 -0.40
N PRO A 47 9.98 -2.27 0.65
CA PRO A 47 10.06 -1.44 1.84
C PRO A 47 10.62 -0.06 1.48
N HIS A 48 10.09 0.98 2.14
CA HIS A 48 10.71 2.29 2.21
C HIS A 48 11.73 2.29 3.36
#